data_AF-A0A7S3X3T6-F1
#
_entry.id   AF-A0A7S3X3T6-F1
#
_cell.length_a   1.000
_cell.length_b   1.000
_cell.length_c   1.000
_cell.angle_alpha   90.00
_cell.angle_beta   90.00
_cell.angle_gamma   90.00
#
_symmetry.space_group_name_H-M   'P 1'
#
loop_
_entity.id
_entity.type
_entity.pdbx_description
1 polymer ?
#
loop_
_entity_poly.entity_id
_entity_poly.type
_entity_poly.pdbx_seq_one_letter_code
_entity_poly.pdbx_strand_id
1 'polypeptide(L)'
;MRLQSSTSTRSSPPSLPRSCSPINAAVPYCCVLATAGVALIVRPSFLFGGAPVTPAYATGLSLAFGSAVMAGLLPLAVRKSKDVHWSTVEHITAILASFVFTPVFLISWLATPGSGEGTVPDKLGRLLEPGGLLCSWRSALVVLIAGIGFFGLAMQTIGYQKVESTATAAVMAYLEVPFVFLLQSLFFGEAADAVKLLGVTLVVASGVLNLWHGEIARIVGGRRRAEFN
;
A
#
# COMPACT_ATOMS: atom_id res chain seq x y z
N MET A 1 66.01 1.32 -7.64
CA MET A 1 65.27 0.41 -6.72
C MET A 1 63.81 0.35 -7.18
N ARG A 2 63.42 -0.72 -7.88
CA ARG A 2 62.02 -1.11 -8.11
C ARG A 2 61.57 -1.93 -6.92
N LEU A 3 60.39 -1.66 -6.37
CA LEU A 3 59.53 -2.67 -5.76
C LEU A 3 58.05 -2.27 -6.00
N GLN A 4 57.33 -3.18 -6.66
CA GLN A 4 55.88 -3.18 -6.80
C GLN A 4 55.22 -3.68 -5.51
N SER A 5 54.04 -3.15 -5.17
CA SER A 5 52.95 -3.90 -4.51
C SER A 5 51.65 -3.06 -4.63
N SER A 6 50.86 -3.18 -5.70
CA SER A 6 49.75 -4.14 -5.83
C SER A 6 48.88 -4.26 -4.58
N THR A 7 47.91 -3.34 -4.40
CA THR A 7 46.75 -3.60 -3.54
C THR A 7 45.49 -3.57 -4.38
N SER A 8 45.14 -4.78 -4.81
CA SER A 8 43.88 -5.29 -5.34
C SER A 8 42.65 -4.37 -5.20
N THR A 9 42.24 -3.79 -6.33
CA THR A 9 40.84 -3.43 -6.58
C THR A 9 40.05 -4.73 -6.75
N ARG A 10 39.39 -5.19 -5.68
CA ARG A 10 38.33 -6.21 -5.78
C ARG A 10 37.13 -5.57 -6.50
N SER A 11 37.13 -5.68 -7.83
CA SER A 11 35.91 -5.59 -8.61
C SER A 11 35.04 -6.78 -8.23
N SER A 12 33.97 -6.52 -7.48
CA SER A 12 32.86 -7.45 -7.31
C SER A 12 32.38 -7.86 -8.71
N PRO A 13 32.28 -9.16 -9.04
CA PRO A 13 31.76 -9.55 -10.34
C PRO A 13 30.33 -9.02 -10.50
N PRO A 14 29.93 -8.60 -11.71
CA PRO A 14 28.55 -8.21 -11.98
C PRO A 14 27.66 -9.38 -11.61
N SER A 15 26.78 -9.18 -10.64
CA SER A 15 25.77 -10.16 -10.28
C SER A 15 25.00 -10.50 -11.54
N LEU A 16 25.11 -11.76 -11.99
CA LEU A 16 24.30 -12.34 -13.06
C LEU A 16 22.85 -11.85 -12.92
N PRO A 17 22.17 -11.48 -14.02
CA PRO A 17 20.77 -11.12 -13.95
C PRO A 17 20.03 -12.28 -13.29
N ARG A 18 19.48 -12.02 -12.08
CA ARG A 18 18.65 -12.98 -11.36
C ARG A 18 17.56 -13.39 -12.35
N SER A 19 17.64 -14.62 -12.84
CA SER A 19 16.61 -15.18 -13.71
C SER A 19 15.27 -14.88 -13.06
N CYS A 20 14.36 -14.21 -13.77
CA CYS A 20 12.98 -14.05 -13.33
C CYS A 20 12.51 -15.42 -12.84
N SER A 21 12.37 -15.59 -11.53
CA SER A 21 11.81 -16.82 -11.00
C SER A 21 10.44 -16.96 -11.64
N PRO A 22 10.10 -18.13 -12.22
CA PRO A 22 8.84 -18.31 -12.91
C PRO A 22 7.70 -17.91 -11.98
N ILE A 23 6.76 -17.13 -12.49
CA ILE A 23 5.53 -16.79 -11.75
C ILE A 23 4.89 -18.11 -11.32
N ASN A 24 4.62 -18.23 -10.02
CA ASN A 24 3.94 -19.38 -9.47
C ASN A 24 2.55 -19.50 -10.14
N ALA A 25 2.21 -20.67 -10.66
CA ALA A 25 0.93 -20.94 -11.32
C ALA A 25 -0.28 -20.68 -10.40
N ALA A 26 -0.09 -20.61 -9.09
CA ALA A 26 -1.12 -20.26 -8.11
C ALA A 26 -1.52 -18.77 -8.11
N VAL A 27 -0.64 -17.88 -8.59
CA VAL A 27 -0.86 -16.42 -8.60
C VAL A 27 -2.13 -16.00 -9.34
N PRO A 28 -2.42 -16.45 -10.58
CA PRO A 28 -3.64 -16.04 -11.29
C PRO A 28 -4.91 -16.45 -10.54
N TYR A 29 -4.96 -17.64 -9.95
CA TYR A 29 -6.12 -18.08 -9.15
C TYR A 29 -6.32 -17.22 -7.91
N CYS A 30 -5.22 -16.87 -7.22
CA CYS A 30 -5.28 -15.98 -6.06
C CYS A 30 -5.75 -14.57 -6.46
N CYS A 31 -5.31 -14.05 -7.60
CA CYS A 31 -5.76 -12.75 -8.11
C CYS A 31 -7.26 -12.74 -8.42
N VAL A 32 -7.78 -13.78 -9.06
CA VAL A 32 -9.23 -13.88 -9.35
C VAL A 32 -10.02 -13.94 -8.05
N LEU A 33 -9.60 -14.77 -7.10
CA LEU A 33 -10.29 -14.93 -5.82
C LEU A 33 -10.25 -13.65 -4.98
N ALA A 34 -9.09 -12.98 -4.91
CA ALA A 34 -8.94 -11.70 -4.23
C ALA A 34 -9.81 -10.61 -4.89
N THR A 35 -9.84 -10.54 -6.22
CA THR A 35 -10.67 -9.58 -6.96
C THR A 35 -12.16 -9.81 -6.70
N ALA A 36 -12.61 -11.07 -6.70
CA ALA A 36 -13.99 -11.41 -6.37
C ALA A 36 -14.34 -11.03 -4.91
N GLY A 37 -13.45 -11.33 -3.95
CA GLY A 37 -13.62 -10.95 -2.55
C GLY A 37 -13.72 -9.44 -2.36
N VAL A 38 -12.84 -8.66 -3.00
CA VAL A 38 -12.87 -7.19 -2.96
C VAL A 38 -14.14 -6.65 -3.64
N ALA A 39 -14.60 -7.23 -4.75
CA ALA A 39 -15.84 -6.81 -5.40
C ALA A 39 -17.08 -6.99 -4.49
N LEU A 40 -17.12 -8.07 -3.70
CA LEU A 40 -18.18 -8.30 -2.72
C LEU A 40 -18.14 -7.30 -1.55
N ILE A 41 -16.93 -6.89 -1.14
CA ILE A 41 -16.72 -5.88 -0.10
C ILE A 41 -17.13 -4.49 -0.59
N VAL A 42 -16.64 -4.08 -1.76
CA VAL A 42 -16.83 -2.74 -2.33
C VAL A 42 -18.26 -2.52 -2.82
N ARG A 43 -19.00 -3.60 -3.13
CA ARG A 43 -20.37 -3.58 -3.65
C ARG A 43 -20.52 -2.61 -4.82
N PRO A 44 -19.98 -2.95 -6.00
CA PRO A 44 -20.05 -2.04 -7.13
C PRO A 44 -21.50 -1.77 -7.53
N SER A 45 -21.77 -0.52 -7.90
CA SER A 45 -23.10 -0.02 -8.26
C SER A 45 -23.76 -0.78 -9.41
N PHE A 46 -22.98 -1.37 -10.33
CA PHE A 46 -23.51 -2.17 -11.43
C PHE A 46 -24.12 -3.51 -10.98
N LEU A 47 -23.65 -4.09 -9.86
CA LEU A 47 -24.07 -5.41 -9.39
C LEU A 47 -25.15 -5.33 -8.30
N PHE A 48 -25.08 -4.29 -7.47
CA PHE A 48 -25.95 -4.14 -6.30
C PHE A 48 -26.98 -2.99 -6.43
N GLY A 49 -26.99 -2.31 -7.58
CA GLY A 49 -27.75 -1.07 -7.76
C GLY A 49 -27.06 0.09 -7.04
N GLY A 50 -26.85 1.20 -7.73
CA GLY A 50 -26.18 2.36 -7.15
C GLY A 50 -26.73 3.68 -7.61
N ALA A 51 -26.26 4.73 -6.96
CA ALA A 51 -26.64 6.11 -7.28
C ALA A 51 -26.31 6.46 -8.74
N PRO A 52 -27.09 7.36 -9.37
CA PRO A 52 -26.87 7.78 -10.74
C PRO A 52 -25.47 8.39 -10.94
N VAL A 53 -24.88 8.11 -12.09
CA VAL A 53 -23.54 8.56 -12.47
C VAL A 53 -23.51 10.09 -12.51
N THR A 54 -22.67 10.70 -11.66
CA THR A 54 -22.44 12.14 -11.67
C THR A 54 -21.35 12.51 -12.68
N PRO A 55 -21.31 13.74 -13.22
CA PRO A 55 -20.26 14.16 -14.15
C PRO A 55 -18.85 14.13 -13.55
N ALA A 56 -18.72 14.19 -12.21
CA ALA A 56 -17.45 14.04 -11.51
C ALA A 56 -16.97 12.57 -11.40
N TYR A 57 -17.82 11.60 -11.74
CA TYR A 57 -17.51 10.18 -11.63
C TYR A 57 -16.31 9.76 -12.48
N ALA A 58 -16.23 10.23 -13.73
CA ALA A 58 -15.14 9.87 -14.64
C ALA A 58 -13.77 10.35 -14.11
N THR A 59 -13.72 11.58 -13.57
CA THR A 59 -12.52 12.15 -12.96
C THR A 59 -12.14 11.43 -11.66
N GLY A 60 -13.12 11.10 -10.81
CA GLY A 60 -12.87 10.31 -9.61
C GLY A 60 -12.34 8.91 -9.93
N LEU A 61 -12.90 8.25 -10.94
CA LEU A 61 -12.50 6.93 -11.38
C LEU A 61 -11.07 6.92 -11.94
N SER A 62 -10.70 7.90 -12.76
CA SER A 62 -9.34 7.99 -13.33
C SER A 62 -8.29 8.27 -12.25
N LEU A 63 -8.61 9.13 -11.27
CA LEU A 63 -7.75 9.38 -10.11
C LEU A 63 -7.60 8.15 -9.22
N ALA A 64 -8.70 7.44 -8.94
CA ALA A 64 -8.67 6.20 -8.14
C ALA A 64 -7.90 5.08 -8.85
N PHE A 65 -8.04 4.96 -10.16
CA PHE A 65 -7.25 4.01 -10.94
C PHE A 65 -5.75 4.37 -10.91
N GLY A 66 -5.43 5.66 -11.11
CA GLY A 66 -4.05 6.16 -11.03
C GLY A 66 -3.41 5.90 -9.66
N SER A 67 -4.15 6.14 -8.56
CA SER A 67 -3.66 5.86 -7.22
C SER A 67 -3.46 4.37 -6.95
N ALA A 68 -4.34 3.50 -7.46
CA ALA A 68 -4.20 2.05 -7.35
C ALA A 68 -2.92 1.54 -8.04
N VAL A 69 -2.58 2.08 -9.23
CA VAL A 69 -1.33 1.74 -9.93
C VAL A 69 -0.12 2.17 -9.09
N MET A 70 -0.11 3.40 -8.58
CA MET A 70 1.00 3.90 -7.75
C MET A 70 1.14 3.12 -6.43
N ALA A 71 0.02 2.76 -5.79
CA ALA A 71 0.01 1.91 -4.60
C ALA A 71 0.60 0.52 -4.88
N GLY A 72 0.31 -0.07 -6.05
CA GLY A 72 0.91 -1.34 -6.46
C GLY A 72 2.42 -1.27 -6.75
N LEU A 73 2.93 -0.10 -7.17
CA LEU A 73 4.36 0.12 -7.40
C LEU A 73 5.15 0.31 -6.09
N LEU A 74 4.50 0.76 -5.01
CA LEU A 74 5.13 1.02 -3.71
C LEU A 74 5.99 -0.15 -3.18
N PRO A 75 5.48 -1.39 -3.05
CA PRO A 75 6.29 -2.51 -2.55
C PRO A 75 7.46 -2.86 -3.48
N LEU A 76 7.36 -2.56 -4.79
CA LEU A 76 8.46 -2.78 -5.74
C LEU A 76 9.56 -1.73 -5.56
N ALA A 77 9.17 -0.45 -5.40
CA ALA A 77 10.10 0.64 -5.17
C ALA A 77 10.86 0.47 -3.85
N VAL A 78 10.15 0.14 -2.76
CA VAL A 78 10.75 -0.10 -1.43
C VAL A 78 11.70 -1.29 -1.43
N ARG A 79 11.40 -2.35 -2.18
CA ARG A 79 12.31 -3.50 -2.32
C ARG A 79 13.56 -3.19 -3.11
N LYS A 80 13.47 -2.29 -4.08
CA LYS A 80 14.64 -1.79 -4.82
C LYS A 80 15.56 -0.96 -3.91
N SER A 81 15.03 -0.33 -2.86
CA SER A 81 15.80 0.43 -1.86
C SER A 81 16.16 -0.37 -0.60
N LYS A 82 16.17 -1.71 -0.64
CA LYS A 82 16.49 -2.58 0.51
C LYS A 82 17.88 -2.35 1.13
N ASP A 83 18.83 -1.81 0.36
CA ASP A 83 20.20 -1.55 0.81
C ASP A 83 20.31 -0.20 1.55
N VAL A 84 19.25 0.60 1.53
CA VAL A 84 19.13 1.89 2.21
C VAL A 84 18.37 1.69 3.53
N HIS A 85 18.79 2.40 4.57
CA HIS A 85 18.10 2.36 5.85
C HIS A 85 16.64 2.81 5.72
N TRP A 86 15.71 2.07 6.32
CA TRP A 86 14.26 2.30 6.22
C TRP A 86 13.87 3.75 6.52
N SER A 87 14.53 4.37 7.50
CA SER A 87 14.25 5.75 7.90
C SER A 87 14.54 6.74 6.78
N THR A 88 15.60 6.53 5.98
CA THR A 88 15.91 7.42 4.85
C THR A 88 14.82 7.37 3.78
N VAL A 89 14.26 6.18 3.52
CA VAL A 89 13.15 6.03 2.58
C VAL A 89 11.94 6.83 3.06
N GLU A 90 11.59 6.70 4.34
CA GLU A 90 10.47 7.42 4.96
C GLU A 90 10.66 8.93 5.01
N HIS A 91 11.87 9.42 5.32
CA HIS A 91 12.14 10.85 5.36
C HIS A 91 12.02 11.49 3.98
N ILE A 92 12.53 10.83 2.93
CA ILE A 92 12.43 11.33 1.56
C ILE A 92 10.96 11.37 1.12
N THR A 93 10.19 10.32 1.39
CA THR A 93 8.76 10.29 1.05
C THR A 93 7.97 11.32 1.85
N ALA A 94 8.29 11.54 3.12
CA ALA A 94 7.67 12.57 3.95
C ALA A 94 8.01 13.99 3.49
N ILE A 95 9.25 14.24 3.07
CA ILE A 95 9.67 15.53 2.48
C ILE A 95 8.92 15.78 1.17
N LEU A 96 8.89 14.79 0.26
CA LEU A 96 8.16 14.92 -1.00
C LEU A 96 6.66 15.13 -0.76
N ALA A 97 6.05 14.39 0.17
CA ALA A 97 4.66 14.57 0.55
C ALA A 97 4.42 15.99 1.08
N SER A 98 5.22 16.44 2.03
CA SER A 98 5.00 17.73 2.72
C SER A 98 5.31 18.95 1.85
N PHE A 99 6.36 18.91 1.03
CA PHE A 99 6.82 20.06 0.24
C PHE A 99 6.31 20.08 -1.20
N VAL A 100 5.83 18.96 -1.75
CA VAL A 100 5.37 18.88 -3.14
C VAL A 100 3.90 18.52 -3.20
N PHE A 101 3.51 17.35 -2.67
CA PHE A 101 2.14 16.85 -2.86
C PHE A 101 1.10 17.63 -2.05
N THR A 102 1.35 17.86 -0.76
CA THR A 102 0.46 18.61 0.13
C THR A 102 0.17 20.03 -0.35
N PRO A 103 1.18 20.88 -0.71
CA PRO A 103 0.88 22.22 -1.20
C PRO A 103 0.18 22.22 -2.55
N VAL A 104 0.54 21.32 -3.47
CA VAL A 104 -0.15 21.19 -4.77
C VAL A 104 -1.62 20.82 -4.55
N PHE A 105 -1.91 19.89 -3.64
CA PHE A 105 -3.27 19.48 -3.33
C PHE A 105 -4.07 20.55 -2.59
N LEU A 106 -3.42 21.28 -1.68
CA LEU A 106 -4.05 22.40 -0.98
C LEU A 106 -4.41 23.52 -1.96
N ILE A 107 -3.50 23.88 -2.87
CA ILE A 107 -3.74 24.89 -3.90
C ILE A 107 -4.85 24.46 -4.85
N SER A 108 -4.86 23.19 -5.30
CA SER A 108 -5.92 22.69 -6.19
C SER A 108 -7.29 22.66 -5.49
N TRP A 109 -7.34 22.31 -4.20
CA TRP A 109 -8.56 22.38 -3.40
C TRP A 109 -9.05 23.82 -3.20
N LEU A 110 -8.14 24.77 -2.93
CA LEU A 110 -8.49 26.20 -2.82
C LEU A 110 -8.97 26.77 -4.16
N ALA A 111 -8.38 26.36 -5.28
CA ALA A 111 -8.73 26.82 -6.62
C ALA A 111 -10.05 26.23 -7.16
N THR A 112 -10.56 25.15 -6.57
CA THR A 112 -11.79 24.47 -7.04
C THR A 112 -13.04 25.09 -6.39
N PRO A 113 -13.90 25.80 -7.14
CA PRO A 113 -15.11 26.47 -6.61
C PRO A 113 -16.24 25.49 -6.25
N GLY A 114 -16.18 24.25 -6.75
CA GLY A 114 -17.29 23.28 -6.72
C GLY A 114 -17.41 22.40 -5.47
N SER A 115 -16.66 22.66 -4.39
CA SER A 115 -16.75 21.85 -3.15
C SER A 115 -17.98 22.17 -2.29
N GLY A 116 -18.76 23.21 -2.64
CA GLY A 116 -19.87 23.68 -1.80
C GLY A 116 -19.41 24.43 -0.53
N GLU A 117 -18.12 24.74 -0.42
CA GLU A 117 -17.47 25.26 0.80
C GLU A 117 -17.18 26.77 0.78
N GLY A 118 -17.69 27.50 -0.20
CA GLY A 118 -17.54 28.96 -0.29
C GLY A 118 -16.29 29.42 -1.04
N THR A 119 -16.00 30.72 -0.95
CA THR A 119 -14.84 31.37 -1.58
C THR A 119 -13.54 31.03 -0.84
N VAL A 120 -12.38 31.29 -1.46
CA VAL A 120 -11.05 31.10 -0.83
C VAL A 120 -10.96 31.66 0.60
N PRO A 121 -11.44 32.88 0.92
CA PRO A 121 -11.42 33.39 2.28
C PRO A 121 -12.31 32.60 3.26
N ASP A 122 -13.42 32.01 2.80
CA ASP A 122 -14.30 31.19 3.66
C ASP A 122 -13.63 29.88 4.06
N LYS A 123 -12.95 29.23 3.10
CA LYS A 123 -12.17 28.00 3.35
C LYS A 123 -11.02 28.25 4.32
N LEU A 124 -10.33 29.37 4.15
CA LEU A 124 -9.21 29.75 5.01
C LEU A 124 -9.69 30.18 6.41
N GLY A 125 -10.84 30.86 6.49
CA GLY A 125 -11.52 31.20 7.73
C GLY A 125 -11.81 29.97 8.58
N ARG A 126 -12.40 28.92 7.99
CA ARG A 126 -12.67 27.65 8.71
C ARG A 126 -11.43 26.95 9.28
N LEU A 127 -10.26 27.14 8.66
CA LEU A 127 -9.01 26.56 9.13
C LEU A 127 -8.39 27.37 10.29
N LEU A 128 -8.53 28.70 10.25
CA LEU A 128 -7.85 29.64 11.14
C LEU A 128 -8.75 30.24 12.25
N GLU A 129 -10.07 30.06 12.17
CA GLU A 129 -11.00 30.57 13.18
C GLU A 129 -10.68 29.99 14.57
N PRO A 130 -10.96 30.75 15.66
CA PRO A 130 -10.87 30.24 17.03
C PRO A 130 -11.84 29.07 17.22
N GLY A 131 -11.32 27.83 17.18
CA GLY A 131 -12.11 26.59 17.16
C GLY A 131 -12.05 25.80 15.83
N GLY A 132 -11.40 26.37 14.81
CA GLY A 132 -11.04 25.73 13.56
C GLY A 132 -10.03 24.59 13.73
N LEU A 133 -9.77 23.84 12.66
CA LEU A 133 -8.98 22.61 12.73
C LEU A 133 -7.58 22.80 13.34
N LEU A 134 -6.94 23.94 13.09
CA LEU A 134 -5.58 24.24 13.56
C LEU A 134 -5.54 24.77 15.01
N CYS A 135 -6.59 25.46 15.46
CA CYS A 135 -6.65 26.12 16.76
C CYS A 135 -7.48 25.36 17.81
N SER A 136 -8.00 24.17 17.48
CA SER A 136 -8.81 23.32 18.35
C SER A 136 -8.04 22.10 18.82
N TRP A 137 -8.49 21.43 19.88
CA TRP A 137 -7.94 20.13 20.34
C TRP A 137 -7.93 19.05 19.24
N ARG A 138 -8.75 19.24 18.20
CA ARG A 138 -8.78 18.42 16.98
C ARG A 138 -7.42 18.36 16.28
N SER A 139 -6.59 19.41 16.37
CA SER A 139 -5.23 19.38 15.82
C SER A 139 -4.36 18.31 16.51
N ALA A 140 -4.51 18.14 17.83
CA ALA A 140 -3.81 17.10 18.57
C ALA A 140 -4.21 15.69 18.12
N LEU A 141 -5.50 15.48 17.79
CA LEU A 141 -5.95 14.22 17.20
C LEU A 141 -5.33 13.97 15.83
N VAL A 142 -5.26 15.00 14.96
CA VAL A 142 -4.63 14.89 13.63
C VAL A 142 -3.15 14.54 13.77
N VAL A 143 -2.43 15.17 14.70
CA VAL A 143 -1.03 14.86 15.01
C VAL A 143 -0.88 13.42 15.52
N LEU A 144 -1.78 12.96 16.39
CA LEU A 144 -1.77 11.59 16.89
C LEU A 144 -2.00 10.57 15.76
N ILE A 145 -2.99 10.81 14.90
CA ILE A 145 -3.27 9.96 13.73
C ILE A 145 -2.06 9.94 12.79
N ALA A 146 -1.44 11.09 12.54
CA ALA A 146 -0.24 11.19 11.73
C ALA A 146 0.94 10.42 12.35
N GLY A 147 1.12 10.47 13.67
CA GLY A 147 2.15 9.73 14.39
C GLY A 147 1.95 8.22 14.31
N ILE A 148 0.73 7.73 14.53
CA ILE A 148 0.39 6.30 14.38
C ILE A 148 0.56 5.86 12.92
N GLY A 149 0.10 6.68 11.97
CA GLY A 149 0.26 6.42 10.53
C GLY A 149 1.73 6.34 10.11
N PHE A 150 2.58 7.25 10.61
CA PHE A 150 4.02 7.21 10.37
C PHE A 150 4.65 5.92 10.90
N PHE A 151 4.27 5.49 12.11
CA PHE A 151 4.75 4.22 12.67
C PHE A 151 4.29 3.01 11.85
N GLY A 152 3.04 3.03 11.37
CA GLY A 152 2.50 2.01 10.46
C GLY A 152 3.28 1.93 9.16
N LEU A 153 3.53 3.07 8.51
CA LEU A 153 4.32 3.17 7.28
C LEU A 153 5.75 2.68 7.49
N ALA A 154 6.40 3.08 8.59
CA ALA A 154 7.75 2.62 8.94
C ALA A 154 7.82 1.09 9.08
N MET A 155 6.89 0.48 9.81
CA MET A 155 6.81 -0.98 9.94
C MET A 155 6.54 -1.67 8.59
N GLN A 156 5.67 -1.09 7.77
CA GLN A 156 5.36 -1.58 6.44
C GLN A 156 6.59 -1.53 5.51
N THR A 157 7.35 -0.44 5.53
CA THR A 157 8.61 -0.27 4.79
C THR A 157 9.65 -1.30 5.23
N ILE A 158 9.84 -1.49 6.54
CA ILE A 158 10.73 -2.53 7.09
C ILE A 158 10.27 -3.92 6.63
N GLY A 159 8.96 -4.18 6.65
CA GLY A 159 8.37 -5.42 6.18
C GLY A 159 8.72 -5.69 4.72
N TYR A 160 8.44 -4.73 3.84
CA TYR A 160 8.73 -4.85 2.41
C TYR A 160 10.22 -5.06 2.10
N GLN A 161 11.12 -4.39 2.82
CA GLN A 161 12.56 -4.58 2.63
C GLN A 161 13.04 -5.99 3.03
N LYS A 162 12.39 -6.63 4.01
CA LYS A 162 12.76 -7.96 4.51
C LYS A 162 12.19 -9.13 3.70
N VAL A 163 11.15 -8.91 2.89
CA VAL A 163 10.49 -10.01 2.16
C VAL A 163 11.26 -10.39 0.89
N GLU A 164 11.64 -11.67 0.80
CA GLU A 164 12.38 -12.21 -0.36
C GLU A 164 11.55 -12.23 -1.66
N SER A 165 10.23 -12.50 -1.57
CA SER A 165 9.33 -12.63 -2.72
C SER A 165 8.26 -11.54 -2.79
N THR A 166 8.04 -10.98 -3.98
CA THR A 166 7.00 -9.97 -4.24
C THR A 166 5.60 -10.48 -3.88
N ALA A 167 5.33 -11.75 -4.18
CA ALA A 167 4.03 -12.35 -3.95
C ALA A 167 3.68 -12.42 -2.46
N THR A 168 4.69 -12.64 -1.60
CA THR A 168 4.49 -12.67 -0.14
C THR A 168 4.21 -11.27 0.43
N ALA A 169 4.83 -10.23 -0.13
CA ALA A 169 4.54 -8.84 0.27
C ALA A 169 3.09 -8.44 -0.06
N ALA A 170 2.58 -8.86 -1.22
CA ALA A 170 1.18 -8.61 -1.60
C ALA A 170 0.18 -9.30 -0.66
N VAL A 171 0.50 -10.49 -0.12
CA VAL A 171 -0.36 -11.18 0.84
C VAL A 171 -0.47 -10.43 2.17
N MET A 172 0.59 -9.72 2.59
CA MET A 172 0.54 -8.91 3.81
C MET A 172 -0.46 -7.76 3.70
N ALA A 173 -0.60 -7.15 2.52
CA ALA A 173 -1.61 -6.13 2.27
C ALA A 173 -3.05 -6.70 2.36
N TYR A 174 -3.26 -7.98 2.02
CA TYR A 174 -4.59 -8.59 2.15
C TYR A 174 -5.03 -8.80 3.61
N LEU A 175 -4.10 -8.92 4.55
CA LEU A 175 -4.42 -9.04 5.98
C LEU A 175 -4.86 -7.71 6.60
N GLU A 176 -4.59 -6.59 5.94
CA GLU A 176 -5.09 -5.28 6.36
C GLU A 176 -6.63 -5.24 6.31
N VAL A 177 -7.23 -5.83 5.27
CA VAL A 177 -8.68 -5.82 5.04
C VAL A 177 -9.48 -6.40 6.23
N PRO A 178 -9.25 -7.65 6.70
CA PRO A 178 -9.96 -8.18 7.86
C PRO A 178 -9.67 -7.39 9.14
N PHE A 179 -8.47 -6.84 9.29
CA PHE A 179 -8.11 -6.05 10.47
C PHE A 179 -8.91 -4.73 10.54
N VAL A 180 -9.05 -4.03 9.41
CA VAL A 180 -9.89 -2.83 9.31
C VAL A 180 -11.34 -3.14 9.65
N PHE A 181 -11.89 -4.26 9.15
CA PHE A 181 -13.26 -4.68 9.47
C PHE A 181 -13.47 -4.99 10.96
N LEU A 182 -12.49 -5.63 11.61
CA LEU A 182 -12.54 -5.90 13.05
C LEU A 182 -12.53 -4.60 13.86
N LEU A 183 -11.65 -3.66 13.51
CA LEU A 183 -11.62 -2.35 14.15
C LEU A 183 -12.91 -1.57 13.91
N GLN A 184 -13.46 -1.63 12.70
CA GLN A 184 -14.73 -0.97 12.39
C GLN A 184 -15.87 -1.50 13.27
N SER A 185 -15.98 -2.82 13.39
CA SER A 185 -16.96 -3.47 14.27
C SER A 185 -16.75 -3.08 15.74
N LEU A 186 -15.50 -3.06 16.23
CA LEU A 186 -15.18 -2.76 17.62
C LEU A 186 -15.46 -1.31 18.01
N PHE A 187 -15.06 -0.34 17.17
CA PHE A 187 -15.16 1.08 17.49
C PHE A 187 -16.48 1.72 17.08
N PHE A 188 -17.07 1.29 15.97
CA PHE A 188 -18.31 1.87 15.45
C PHE A 188 -19.55 1.02 15.75
N GLY A 189 -19.38 -0.22 16.26
CA GLY A 189 -20.50 -1.12 16.56
C GLY A 189 -21.25 -1.59 15.31
N GLU A 190 -20.74 -1.30 14.11
CA GLU A 190 -21.36 -1.66 12.85
C GLU A 190 -20.99 -3.10 12.49
N ALA A 191 -21.91 -4.04 12.76
CA ALA A 191 -21.73 -5.43 12.37
C ALA A 191 -21.62 -5.56 10.83
N ALA A 192 -20.58 -6.24 10.38
CA ALA A 192 -20.39 -6.50 8.95
C ALA A 192 -21.51 -7.39 8.41
N ASP A 193 -22.21 -6.90 7.38
CA ASP A 193 -23.21 -7.65 6.62
C ASP A 193 -22.63 -8.98 6.08
N ALA A 194 -23.46 -10.01 5.95
CA ALA A 194 -23.05 -11.37 5.59
C ALA A 194 -22.25 -11.42 4.27
N VAL A 195 -22.60 -10.56 3.30
CA VAL A 195 -21.88 -10.44 2.02
C VAL A 195 -20.48 -9.85 2.20
N LYS A 196 -20.32 -8.88 3.11
CA LYS A 196 -19.00 -8.31 3.43
C LYS A 196 -18.12 -9.35 4.13
N LEU A 197 -18.72 -10.12 5.05
CA LEU A 197 -18.04 -11.24 5.71
C LEU A 197 -17.56 -12.29 4.69
N LEU A 198 -18.43 -12.67 3.74
CA LEU A 198 -18.09 -13.57 2.64
C LEU A 198 -16.90 -13.01 1.82
N GLY A 199 -16.95 -11.73 1.44
CA GLY A 199 -15.85 -11.08 0.72
C GLY A 199 -14.53 -11.12 1.48
N VAL A 200 -14.54 -10.84 2.79
CA VAL A 200 -13.35 -10.93 3.65
C VAL A 200 -12.81 -12.36 3.71
N THR A 201 -13.68 -13.37 3.85
CA THR A 201 -13.25 -14.78 3.86
C THR A 201 -12.58 -15.19 2.53
N LEU A 202 -13.08 -14.70 1.39
CA LEU A 202 -12.46 -14.94 0.08
C LEU A 202 -11.05 -14.33 -0.01
N VAL A 203 -10.88 -13.09 0.45
CA VAL A 203 -9.58 -12.41 0.46
C VAL A 203 -8.59 -13.17 1.34
N VAL A 204 -8.99 -13.58 2.54
CA VAL A 204 -8.14 -14.38 3.45
C VAL A 204 -7.80 -15.74 2.83
N ALA A 205 -8.79 -16.43 2.26
CA ALA A 205 -8.57 -17.71 1.58
C ALA A 205 -7.55 -17.59 0.43
N SER A 206 -7.62 -16.50 -0.34
CA SER A 206 -6.64 -16.22 -1.42
C SER A 206 -5.21 -16.06 -0.89
N GLY A 207 -5.05 -15.38 0.26
CA GLY A 207 -3.75 -15.22 0.91
C GLY A 207 -3.18 -16.54 1.41
N VAL A 208 -4.01 -17.37 2.06
CA VAL A 208 -3.62 -18.69 2.56
C VAL A 208 -3.20 -19.63 1.42
N LEU A 209 -3.97 -19.66 0.32
CA LEU A 209 -3.65 -20.48 -0.85
C LEU A 209 -2.31 -20.11 -1.48
N ASN A 210 -1.99 -18.82 -1.52
CA ASN A 210 -0.71 -18.33 -2.05
C ASN A 210 0.46 -18.75 -1.16
N LEU A 211 0.31 -18.64 0.17
CA LEU A 211 1.33 -19.08 1.13
C LEU A 211 1.55 -20.60 1.06
N TRP A 212 0.47 -21.37 1.03
CA TRP A 212 0.52 -22.83 0.96
C TRP A 212 1.28 -23.32 -0.29
N HIS A 213 0.97 -22.76 -1.46
CA HIS A 213 1.69 -23.09 -2.70
C HIS A 213 3.16 -22.66 -2.65
N GLY A 214 3.46 -21.51 -2.02
CA GLY A 214 4.83 -21.07 -1.80
C GLY A 214 5.65 -22.07 -0.98
N GLU A 215 5.04 -22.64 0.06
CA GLU A 215 5.71 -23.62 0.93
C GLU A 215 5.93 -24.96 0.23
N ILE A 216 4.94 -25.47 -0.51
CA ILE A 216 5.11 -26.69 -1.32
C ILE A 216 6.25 -26.52 -2.32
N ALA A 217 6.33 -25.37 -2.99
CA ALA A 217 7.38 -25.11 -3.98
C ALA A 217 8.79 -25.11 -3.33
N ARG A 218 8.91 -24.59 -2.09
CA ARG A 218 10.17 -24.65 -1.32
C ARG A 218 10.56 -26.08 -0.97
N ILE A 219 9.62 -26.90 -0.48
CA ILE A 219 9.88 -28.29 -0.10
C ILE A 219 10.32 -29.12 -1.31
N VAL A 220 9.61 -28.99 -2.44
CA VAL A 220 9.95 -29.71 -3.68
C VAL A 220 11.29 -29.25 -4.25
N GLY A 221 11.56 -27.94 -4.23
CA GLY A 221 12.84 -27.37 -4.67
C GLY A 221 14.03 -27.80 -3.79
N GLY A 222 13.81 -27.93 -2.48
CA GLY A 222 14.80 -28.44 -1.53
C GLY A 222 15.13 -29.91 -1.78
N ARG A 223 14.11 -30.74 -2.06
CA ARG A 223 14.29 -32.16 -2.37
C ARG A 223 15.12 -32.39 -3.65
N ARG A 224 14.90 -31.61 -4.72
CA ARG A 224 15.72 -31.71 -5.94
C ARG A 224 17.19 -31.32 -5.75
N ARG A 225 17.51 -30.39 -4.84
CA ARG A 225 18.92 -30.05 -4.55
C ARG A 225 19.62 -31.14 -3.75
N ALA A 226 18.90 -31.88 -2.92
CA ALA A 226 19.45 -33.00 -2.16
C ALA A 226 19.70 -34.25 -3.02
N GLU A 227 18.99 -34.41 -4.14
CA GLU A 227 19.20 -35.53 -5.08
C GLU A 227 20.40 -35.31 -6.03
N PHE A 228 20.90 -34.08 -6.17
CA PHE A 228 22.00 -33.72 -7.08
C PHE A 228 23.34 -33.49 -6.36
N ASN A 229 23.41 -33.75 -5.05
CA ASN A 229 24.58 -33.54 -4.21
C ASN A 229 24.95 -34.84 -3.48
#